data_AF-A0A660W367-F1
#
_entry.id   AF-A0A660W367-F1
#
_cell.length_a   1.000
_cell.length_b   1.000
_cell.length_c   1.000
_cell.angle_alpha   90.00
_cell.angle_beta   90.00
_cell.angle_gamma   90.00
#
_symmetry.space_group_name_H-M   'P 1'
#
loop_
_entity.id
_entity.type
_entity.pdbx_description
1 polymer ?
#
loop_
_entity_poly.entity_id
_entity_poly.type
_entity_poly.pdbx_seq_one_letter_code
_entity_poly.pdbx_strand_id
1 'polypeptide(L)'
;MKIAVTSTGPTLDDDVEIRFGRCPYFLIIDTETMQLEPIENPNIALGGGAGIQSAQLMSEKGVTTVLTGNCGPNAFSVFGQAGIQVIVGVSGPVRNAVEQFKTGAFSSVSGPNVASHFGVNAAPATQRPTGQPTAGPFGQGSGMGLGMGRGGGMGRGMGRGMGRGGGMGRGMGVPAPIGMPSTGPAAGFPQGAEPQSSEQELAALKQQAEMLEQQKQQLNQRITQLESGRKAVAVVDSEKCTGCGICANVCPVNAIKINGQAVVQPEICTGCGVCVSKCPTNAILLTQANKR
;
A
#
# COMPACT_ATOMS: atom_id res chain seq x y z
N MET A 1 28.07 7.47 -4.58
CA MET A 1 26.60 7.77 -4.47
C MET A 1 25.99 6.85 -3.43
N LYS A 2 25.09 7.33 -2.55
CA LYS A 2 24.50 6.49 -1.49
C LYS A 2 23.14 5.94 -1.88
N ILE A 3 23.02 4.61 -1.88
CA ILE A 3 21.76 3.91 -2.04
C ILE A 3 21.34 3.25 -0.72
N ALA A 4 20.04 3.03 -0.53
CA ALA A 4 19.53 2.20 0.55
C ALA A 4 18.79 1.00 -0.03
N VAL A 5 19.02 -0.17 0.55
CA VAL A 5 18.33 -1.41 0.19
C VAL A 5 17.57 -1.93 1.40
N THR A 6 16.29 -2.25 1.23
CA THR A 6 15.52 -2.91 2.29
C THR A 6 16.01 -4.35 2.43
N SER A 7 16.25 -4.83 3.64
CA SER A 7 16.77 -6.18 3.86
C SER A 7 16.10 -6.87 5.04
N THR A 8 16.04 -8.20 4.97
CA THR A 8 15.64 -9.08 6.07
C THR A 8 16.72 -9.21 7.15
N GLY A 9 17.97 -8.86 6.84
CA GLY A 9 19.11 -8.93 7.77
C GLY A 9 20.15 -7.82 7.54
N PRO A 10 21.25 -7.81 8.31
CA PRO A 10 22.25 -6.74 8.29
C PRO A 10 23.35 -6.92 7.23
N THR A 11 23.29 -7.95 6.38
CA THR A 11 24.38 -8.32 5.46
C THR A 11 23.96 -8.25 3.99
N LEU A 12 24.93 -8.25 3.08
CA LEU A 12 24.68 -8.24 1.62
C LEU A 12 24.12 -9.56 1.08
N ASP A 13 24.23 -10.64 1.84
CA ASP A 13 23.78 -11.97 1.44
C ASP A 13 22.34 -12.23 1.91
N ASP A 14 21.78 -11.34 2.74
CA ASP A 14 20.37 -11.34 3.11
C ASP A 14 19.48 -10.90 1.94
N ASP A 15 18.23 -11.37 1.96
CA ASP A 15 17.25 -11.05 0.92
C ASP A 15 16.69 -9.63 1.05
N VAL A 16 16.33 -9.06 -0.10
CA VAL A 16 15.62 -7.80 -0.17
C VAL A 16 14.22 -7.95 0.44
N GLU A 17 13.91 -7.13 1.44
CA GLU A 17 12.63 -7.20 2.13
C GLU A 17 11.52 -6.53 1.30
N ILE A 18 10.36 -7.19 1.27
CA ILE A 18 9.23 -6.78 0.43
C ILE A 18 8.61 -5.47 0.92
N ARG A 19 8.62 -5.18 2.22
CA ARG A 19 7.91 -4.02 2.79
C ARG A 19 8.88 -2.93 3.18
N PHE A 20 8.88 -1.80 2.46
CA PHE A 20 9.73 -0.66 2.80
C PHE A 20 9.56 -0.17 4.25
N GLY A 21 8.35 0.24 4.63
CA GLY A 21 8.14 0.90 5.93
C GLY A 21 8.29 -0.01 7.15
N ARG A 22 8.40 -1.33 6.95
CA ARG A 22 8.49 -2.33 8.02
C ARG A 22 9.59 -3.34 7.76
N CYS A 23 10.60 -2.98 6.97
CA CYS A 23 11.74 -3.86 6.84
C CYS A 23 12.53 -3.90 8.15
N PRO A 24 13.15 -5.04 8.49
CA PRO A 24 14.02 -5.14 9.65
C PRO A 24 15.25 -4.23 9.55
N TYR A 25 15.89 -4.18 8.38
CA TYR A 25 17.11 -3.41 8.16
C TYR A 25 17.04 -2.55 6.89
N PHE A 26 17.72 -1.40 6.94
CA PHE A 26 18.12 -0.61 5.79
C PHE A 26 19.63 -0.75 5.61
N LEU A 27 20.07 -1.24 4.46
CA LEU A 27 21.47 -1.36 4.12
C LEU A 27 21.87 -0.14 3.29
N ILE A 28 22.59 0.80 3.90
CA ILE A 28 23.10 1.97 3.19
C ILE A 28 24.43 1.60 2.56
N ILE A 29 24.52 1.75 1.25
CA ILE A 29 25.66 1.30 0.46
C ILE A 29 26.14 2.48 -0.38
N ASP A 30 27.42 2.79 -0.28
CA ASP A 30 28.05 3.69 -1.25
C ASP A 30 28.43 2.89 -2.50
N THR A 31 27.86 3.24 -3.64
CA THR A 31 28.07 2.51 -4.90
C THR A 31 29.49 2.63 -5.46
N GLU A 32 30.23 3.65 -5.02
CA GLU A 32 31.61 3.91 -5.45
C GLU A 32 32.60 3.07 -4.63
N THR A 33 32.47 3.08 -3.30
CA THR A 33 33.42 2.41 -2.39
C THR A 33 32.96 1.03 -1.94
N MET A 34 31.71 0.65 -2.22
CA MET A 34 31.04 -0.56 -1.71
C MET A 34 30.98 -0.63 -0.18
N GLN A 35 31.13 0.50 0.52
CA GLN A 35 31.02 0.56 1.97
C GLN A 35 29.57 0.35 2.40
N LEU A 36 29.36 -0.61 3.31
CA LEU A 36 28.06 -1.00 3.87
C LEU A 36 27.89 -0.41 5.28
N GLU A 37 26.78 0.29 5.52
CA GLU A 37 26.31 0.70 6.83
C GLU A 37 24.90 0.09 7.06
N PRO A 38 24.80 -1.01 7.83
CA PRO A 38 23.51 -1.60 8.18
C PRO A 38 22.83 -0.80 9.30
N ILE A 39 21.56 -0.47 9.11
CA ILE A 39 20.74 0.26 10.07
C ILE A 39 19.51 -0.57 10.40
N GLU A 40 19.34 -0.93 11.68
CA GLU A 40 18.10 -1.54 12.17
C GLU A 40 16.96 -0.52 12.12
N ASN A 41 15.78 -0.93 11.67
CA ASN A 41 14.64 -0.04 11.51
C ASN A 41 13.87 0.15 12.83
N PRO A 42 13.97 1.31 13.50
CA PRO A 42 13.25 1.56 14.75
C PRO A 42 11.73 1.65 14.55
N ASN A 43 11.28 1.82 13.31
CA ASN A 43 9.89 2.11 12.96
C ASN A 43 9.06 0.86 12.64
N ILE A 44 9.67 -0.34 12.67
CA ILE A 44 9.02 -1.60 12.25
C ILE A 44 7.73 -1.89 13.03
N ALA A 45 7.71 -1.58 14.32
CA ALA A 45 6.61 -1.87 15.24
C ALA A 45 5.55 -0.76 15.32
N LEU A 46 5.70 0.35 14.58
CA LEU A 46 4.75 1.46 14.64
C LEU A 46 3.37 1.03 14.10
N GLY A 47 2.33 1.32 14.90
CA GLY A 47 0.93 1.06 14.54
C GLY A 47 0.46 1.85 13.31
N GLY A 48 1.11 2.98 13.02
CA GLY A 48 0.87 3.81 11.83
C GLY A 48 2.07 4.71 11.54
N GLY A 49 2.23 5.13 10.29
CA GLY A 49 3.30 6.07 9.88
C GLY A 49 4.69 5.45 9.74
N ALA A 50 4.84 4.12 9.89
CA ALA A 50 6.13 3.43 9.78
C ALA A 50 6.89 3.76 8.48
N GLY A 51 6.18 3.84 7.35
CA GLY A 51 6.76 4.23 6.06
C GLY A 51 7.19 5.71 5.98
N ILE A 52 6.46 6.62 6.65
CA ILE A 52 6.81 8.06 6.65
C ILE A 52 8.10 8.25 7.45
N GLN A 53 8.16 7.71 8.67
CA GLN A 53 9.33 7.84 9.53
C GLN A 53 10.56 7.12 8.94
N SER A 54 10.35 5.95 8.32
CA SER A 54 11.44 5.27 7.62
C SER A 54 11.96 6.07 6.43
N ALA A 55 11.08 6.72 5.65
CA ALA A 55 11.50 7.57 4.53
C ALA A 55 12.24 8.84 5.01
N GLN A 56 11.82 9.44 6.13
CA GLN A 56 12.53 10.55 6.76
C GLN A 56 13.93 10.13 7.21
N LEU A 57 14.07 8.96 7.85
CA LEU A 57 15.37 8.41 8.24
C LEU A 57 16.31 8.24 7.03
N MET A 58 15.80 7.77 5.90
CA MET A 58 16.60 7.65 4.67
C MET A 58 17.02 9.01 4.11
N SER A 59 16.15 10.02 4.22
CA SER A 59 16.48 11.40 3.83
C SER A 59 17.58 12.00 4.72
N GLU A 60 17.51 11.76 6.03
CA GLU A 60 18.54 12.22 6.98
C GLU A 60 19.91 11.57 6.72
N LYS A 61 19.90 10.31 6.26
CA LYS A 61 21.12 9.58 5.88
C LYS A 61 21.70 10.00 4.52
N GLY A 62 21.03 10.90 3.80
CA GLY A 62 21.50 11.43 2.52
C GLY A 62 21.51 10.40 1.39
N VAL A 63 20.56 9.46 1.42
CA VAL A 63 20.37 8.45 0.39
C VAL A 63 19.74 9.08 -0.85
N THR A 64 20.28 8.82 -2.03
CA THR A 64 19.72 9.34 -3.30
C THR A 64 18.77 8.36 -3.97
N THR A 65 18.89 7.06 -3.67
CA THR A 65 18.05 6.03 -4.27
C THR A 65 17.71 4.90 -3.29
N VAL A 66 16.46 4.45 -3.28
CA VAL A 66 15.99 3.35 -2.45
C VAL A 66 15.57 2.17 -3.33
N LEU A 67 16.16 1.00 -3.07
CA LEU A 67 15.79 -0.29 -3.65
C LEU A 67 14.89 -1.04 -2.66
N THR A 68 13.67 -1.38 -3.06
CA THR A 68 12.72 -2.11 -2.20
C THR A 68 11.81 -3.02 -3.01
N GLY A 69 11.19 -4.00 -2.38
CA GLY A 69 10.11 -4.76 -3.02
C GLY A 69 8.89 -3.89 -3.27
N ASN A 70 8.30 -3.34 -2.22
CA ASN A 70 7.10 -2.51 -2.29
C ASN A 70 7.25 -1.20 -1.51
N CYS A 71 6.69 -0.12 -2.07
CA CYS A 71 6.63 1.19 -1.45
C CYS A 71 5.19 1.73 -1.49
N GLY A 72 4.63 2.06 -0.32
CA GLY A 72 3.29 2.65 -0.22
C GLY A 72 3.27 4.15 -0.49
N PRO A 73 2.09 4.75 -0.75
CA PRO A 73 1.96 6.14 -1.20
C PRO A 73 2.48 7.16 -0.19
N ASN A 74 2.35 6.88 1.12
CA ASN A 74 2.81 7.77 2.17
C ASN A 74 4.34 7.85 2.26
N ALA A 75 5.06 6.77 1.96
CA ALA A 75 6.53 6.79 1.91
C ALA A 75 6.99 7.44 0.59
N PHE A 76 6.31 7.12 -0.51
CA PHE A 76 6.60 7.68 -1.84
C PHE A 76 6.47 9.21 -1.88
N SER A 77 5.50 9.79 -1.17
CA SER A 77 5.36 11.25 -1.07
C SER A 77 6.54 11.92 -0.35
N VAL A 78 7.07 11.31 0.71
CA VAL A 78 8.26 11.79 1.43
C VAL A 78 9.49 11.72 0.53
N PHE A 79 9.67 10.60 -0.19
CA PHE A 79 10.76 10.46 -1.14
C PHE A 79 10.72 11.49 -2.26
N GLY A 80 9.53 11.75 -2.83
CA GLY A 80 9.35 12.79 -3.85
C GLY A 80 9.71 14.19 -3.35
N GLN A 81 9.39 14.51 -2.09
CA GLN A 81 9.75 15.80 -1.48
C GLN A 81 11.26 15.91 -1.20
N ALA A 82 11.90 14.80 -0.82
CA ALA A 82 13.33 14.73 -0.54
C ALA A 82 14.19 14.59 -1.80
N GLY A 83 13.59 14.45 -2.98
CA GLY A 83 14.32 14.21 -4.24
C GLY A 83 14.98 12.82 -4.31
N ILE A 84 14.47 11.86 -3.55
CA ILE A 84 14.99 10.50 -3.47
C ILE A 84 14.28 9.63 -4.50
N GLN A 85 15.05 8.96 -5.36
CA GLN A 85 14.49 8.03 -6.33
C GLN A 85 14.11 6.71 -5.66
N VAL A 86 12.99 6.11 -6.05
CA VAL A 86 12.56 4.81 -5.54
C VAL A 86 12.52 3.83 -6.69
N ILE A 87 13.04 2.63 -6.46
CA ILE A 87 12.94 1.49 -7.36
C ILE A 87 12.20 0.41 -6.59
N VAL A 88 11.07 0.00 -7.14
CA VAL A 88 10.20 -1.04 -6.58
C VAL A 88 10.26 -2.31 -7.42
N GLY A 89 9.78 -3.42 -6.88
CA GLY A 89 9.82 -4.74 -7.53
C GLY A 89 11.16 -5.45 -7.40
N VAL A 90 12.05 -4.95 -6.54
CA VAL A 90 13.36 -5.58 -6.29
C VAL A 90 13.15 -6.79 -5.39
N SER A 91 13.77 -7.91 -5.74
CA SER A 91 13.70 -9.16 -4.98
C SER A 91 14.99 -9.98 -5.11
N GLY A 92 15.16 -10.96 -4.22
CA GLY A 92 16.37 -11.79 -4.12
C GLY A 92 17.46 -11.15 -3.25
N PRO A 93 18.70 -11.66 -3.31
CA PRO A 93 19.80 -11.21 -2.46
C PRO A 93 20.15 -9.73 -2.67
N VAL A 94 20.46 -9.01 -1.59
CA VAL A 94 20.82 -7.59 -1.64
C VAL A 94 22.03 -7.36 -2.56
N ARG A 95 23.03 -8.23 -2.53
CA ARG A 95 24.20 -8.18 -3.42
C ARG A 95 23.79 -8.07 -4.90
N ASN A 96 22.86 -8.93 -5.33
CA ASN A 96 22.40 -8.95 -6.72
C ASN A 96 21.63 -7.67 -7.06
N ALA A 97 20.81 -7.16 -6.15
CA ALA A 97 20.12 -5.89 -6.32
C ALA A 97 21.11 -4.72 -6.48
N VAL A 98 22.19 -4.68 -5.71
CA VAL A 98 23.20 -3.63 -5.82
C VAL A 98 23.96 -3.72 -7.15
N GLU A 99 24.31 -4.93 -7.58
CA GLU A 99 24.98 -5.16 -8.88
C GLU A 99 24.09 -4.77 -10.07
N GLN A 100 22.81 -5.14 -10.04
CA GLN A 100 21.82 -4.74 -11.04
C GLN A 100 21.64 -3.22 -11.08
N PHE A 101 21.71 -2.55 -9.93
CA PHE A 101 21.67 -1.09 -9.87
C PHE A 101 22.91 -0.46 -10.52
N LYS A 102 24.10 -0.97 -10.23
CA LYS A 102 25.36 -0.47 -10.82
C LYS A 102 25.43 -0.67 -12.33
N THR A 103 24.82 -1.73 -12.84
CA THR A 103 24.76 -2.03 -14.28
C THR A 103 23.63 -1.29 -15.01
N GLY A 104 22.80 -0.52 -14.30
CA GLY A 104 21.70 0.25 -14.89
C GLY A 104 20.49 -0.60 -15.30
N ALA A 105 20.34 -1.81 -14.75
CA ALA A 105 19.27 -2.73 -15.09
C ALA A 105 17.88 -2.32 -14.55
N PHE A 106 17.82 -1.33 -13.65
CA PHE A 106 16.56 -0.85 -13.09
C PHE A 106 16.06 0.42 -13.78
N SER A 107 14.76 0.42 -14.08
CA SER A 107 14.03 1.64 -14.42
C SER A 107 13.45 2.26 -13.16
N SER A 108 13.74 3.53 -12.89
CA SER A 108 13.11 4.28 -11.80
C SER A 108 11.59 4.32 -11.99
N VAL A 109 10.81 4.08 -10.94
CA VAL A 109 9.36 4.17 -10.99
C VAL A 109 8.89 5.59 -10.65
N SER A 110 7.89 6.06 -11.39
CA SER A 110 7.24 7.37 -11.20
C SER A 110 6.06 7.35 -10.23
N GLY A 111 5.72 6.20 -9.63
CA GLY A 111 4.63 6.07 -8.66
C GLY A 111 4.74 4.84 -7.73
N PRO A 112 3.98 4.80 -6.62
CA PRO A 112 3.96 3.69 -5.67
C PRO A 112 3.31 2.43 -6.28
N ASN A 113 3.79 1.24 -5.89
CA ASN A 113 3.33 -0.04 -6.43
C ASN A 113 2.35 -0.82 -5.54
N VAL A 114 2.07 -0.33 -4.33
CA VAL A 114 1.07 -0.93 -3.42
C VAL A 114 0.11 0.12 -2.86
N ALA A 115 -1.14 -0.31 -2.60
CA ALA A 115 -2.15 0.53 -1.96
C ALA A 115 -1.75 0.89 -0.51
N SER A 116 -2.32 1.98 0.00
CA SER A 116 -2.25 2.33 1.43
C SER A 116 -2.68 1.13 2.28
N HIS A 117 -1.93 0.83 3.35
CA HIS A 117 -2.20 -0.28 4.30
C HIS A 117 -1.82 -1.71 3.85
N PHE A 118 -0.94 -1.87 2.86
CA PHE A 118 -0.38 -3.19 2.53
C PHE A 118 0.30 -3.84 3.75
N GLY A 119 -0.16 -5.03 4.16
CA GLY A 119 0.46 -5.83 5.23
C GLY A 119 -0.01 -5.54 6.66
N VAL A 120 -1.10 -4.79 6.87
CA VAL A 120 -1.85 -4.85 8.14
C VAL A 120 -2.97 -5.87 8.02
N ASN A 121 -3.01 -6.87 8.90
CA ASN A 121 -4.13 -7.80 9.00
C ASN A 121 -5.36 -7.02 9.49
N ALA A 122 -6.18 -6.55 8.56
CA ALA A 122 -7.57 -6.21 8.85
C ALA A 122 -8.34 -7.54 8.84
N ALA A 123 -8.79 -7.98 10.01
CA ALA A 123 -9.80 -9.03 10.11
C ALA A 123 -10.98 -8.68 9.19
N PRO A 124 -11.59 -9.65 8.48
CA PRO A 124 -12.67 -9.35 7.56
C PRO A 124 -13.81 -8.70 8.33
N ALA A 125 -14.16 -7.48 7.94
CA ALA A 125 -15.35 -6.81 8.40
C ALA A 125 -16.55 -7.67 7.99
N THR A 126 -17.10 -8.41 8.94
CA THR A 126 -18.39 -9.07 8.79
C THR A 126 -19.42 -7.99 8.51
N GLN A 127 -19.92 -8.00 7.29
CA GLN A 127 -21.05 -7.19 6.87
C GLN A 127 -22.22 -7.55 7.79
N ARG A 128 -22.57 -6.64 8.72
CA ARG A 128 -23.89 -6.67 9.34
C ARG A 128 -24.89 -6.23 8.27
N PRO A 129 -25.89 -7.06 7.91
CA PRO A 129 -26.92 -6.64 6.99
C PRO A 129 -27.77 -5.56 7.67
N THR A 130 -27.83 -4.39 7.04
CA THR A 130 -28.77 -3.32 7.36
C THR A 130 -30.18 -3.81 7.07
N GLY A 131 -30.89 -4.27 8.11
CA GLY A 131 -32.31 -4.55 8.05
C GLY A 131 -33.08 -3.25 7.79
N GLN A 132 -33.84 -3.23 6.69
CA GLN A 132 -34.84 -2.21 6.38
C GLN A 132 -35.92 -2.15 7.47
N PRO A 133 -36.45 -0.95 7.80
CA PRO A 133 -37.59 -0.83 8.68
C PRO A 133 -38.89 -0.98 7.87
N THR A 134 -39.59 -2.10 8.06
CA THR A 134 -41.01 -2.21 7.69
C THR A 134 -41.87 -1.91 8.91
N ALA A 135 -42.75 -0.93 8.76
CA ALA A 135 -43.74 -0.52 9.75
C ALA A 135 -44.77 -1.62 10.04
N GLY A 136 -45.15 -1.75 11.32
CA GLY A 136 -46.30 -2.54 11.78
C GLY A 136 -46.24 -2.83 13.29
N PRO A 137 -47.38 -2.89 14.02
CA PRO A 137 -47.57 -2.14 15.26
C PRO A 137 -47.72 -3.00 16.53
N PHE A 138 -47.69 -2.32 17.69
CA PHE A 138 -47.98 -2.78 19.06
C PHE A 138 -46.88 -3.54 19.82
N GLY A 139 -46.48 -3.01 20.99
CA GLY A 139 -45.61 -3.72 21.92
C GLY A 139 -44.99 -2.82 23.00
N GLN A 140 -45.81 -2.41 23.97
CA GLN A 140 -45.44 -1.68 25.18
C GLN A 140 -44.57 -2.58 26.08
N GLY A 141 -43.42 -2.11 26.59
CA GLY A 141 -42.57 -2.92 27.45
C GLY A 141 -41.43 -2.16 28.12
N SER A 142 -41.70 -1.59 29.29
CA SER A 142 -40.76 -0.99 30.23
C SER A 142 -39.75 -2.02 30.76
N GLY A 143 -38.47 -1.65 30.87
CA GLY A 143 -37.45 -2.51 31.46
C GLY A 143 -36.22 -1.76 31.94
N MET A 144 -36.27 -1.26 33.18
CA MET A 144 -35.10 -0.83 33.96
C MET A 144 -34.23 -2.05 34.31
N GLY A 145 -32.93 -1.97 34.05
CA GLY A 145 -31.96 -3.00 34.44
C GLY A 145 -30.71 -2.37 35.06
N LEU A 146 -30.65 -2.40 36.40
CA LEU A 146 -29.51 -2.02 37.24
C LEU A 146 -28.35 -3.02 37.07
N GLY A 147 -27.15 -2.52 36.78
CA GLY A 147 -25.92 -3.31 36.74
C GLY A 147 -24.88 -2.80 37.74
N MET A 148 -24.87 -3.35 38.95
CA MET A 148 -23.72 -3.27 39.87
C MET A 148 -22.78 -4.45 39.60
N GLY A 149 -21.53 -4.17 39.23
CA GLY A 149 -20.47 -5.16 39.06
C GLY A 149 -19.23 -4.80 39.85
N ARG A 150 -19.18 -5.21 41.13
CA ARG A 150 -18.01 -5.16 42.01
C ARG A 150 -17.61 -6.62 42.28
N GLY A 151 -16.38 -7.00 41.93
CA GLY A 151 -15.87 -8.33 42.23
C GLY A 151 -14.45 -8.52 41.74
N GLY A 152 -13.48 -8.20 42.60
CA GLY A 152 -12.09 -8.59 42.45
C GLY A 152 -11.87 -10.06 42.85
N GLY A 153 -10.87 -10.70 42.25
CA GLY A 153 -10.43 -12.04 42.62
C GLY A 153 -9.08 -12.36 42.00
N MET A 154 -8.02 -12.24 42.80
CA MET A 154 -6.70 -12.81 42.55
C MET A 154 -6.80 -14.34 42.62
N GLY A 155 -6.22 -15.04 41.64
CA GLY A 155 -6.07 -16.49 41.66
C GLY A 155 -4.86 -16.94 40.86
N ARG A 156 -3.72 -17.12 41.54
CA ARG A 156 -2.57 -17.89 41.05
C ARG A 156 -2.98 -19.37 40.97
N GLY A 157 -2.79 -20.01 39.83
CA GLY A 157 -2.97 -21.45 39.67
C GLY A 157 -1.97 -22.03 38.69
N MET A 158 -0.85 -22.56 39.21
CA MET A 158 0.02 -23.51 38.51
C MET A 158 -0.73 -24.84 38.38
N GLY A 159 -0.89 -25.34 37.15
CA GLY A 159 -1.49 -26.66 36.89
C GLY A 159 -0.74 -27.39 35.77
N ARG A 160 0.24 -28.20 36.14
CA ARG A 160 0.88 -29.22 35.30
C ARG A 160 -0.12 -30.36 35.08
N GLY A 161 -0.53 -30.61 33.84
CA GLY A 161 -1.36 -31.75 33.45
C GLY A 161 -0.58 -32.75 32.59
N MET A 162 -0.08 -33.81 33.23
CA MET A 162 0.47 -35.01 32.59
C MET A 162 -0.71 -35.91 32.16
N GLY A 163 -0.90 -36.11 30.86
CA GLY A 163 -1.89 -37.01 30.28
C GLY A 163 -1.23 -38.27 29.72
N ARG A 164 -1.55 -39.40 30.33
CA ARG A 164 -0.99 -40.74 30.16
C ARG A 164 -1.94 -41.59 29.31
N GLY A 165 -1.40 -42.33 28.34
CA GLY A 165 -2.06 -43.47 27.69
C GLY A 165 -1.28 -43.87 26.42
N GLY A 166 -0.81 -45.10 26.20
CA GLY A 166 -0.94 -46.35 26.94
C GLY A 166 -1.23 -47.51 25.97
N GLY A 167 -0.20 -48.33 25.67
CA GLY A 167 -0.31 -49.68 25.05
C GLY A 167 -0.34 -49.69 23.52
N MET A 168 0.23 -50.64 22.78
CA MET A 168 0.93 -51.93 22.94
C MET A 168 1.74 -52.07 21.62
N GLY A 169 2.91 -52.68 21.45
CA GLY A 169 3.64 -53.71 22.16
C GLY A 169 4.24 -54.66 21.10
N ARG A 170 5.54 -54.98 21.23
CA ARG A 170 6.29 -56.10 20.61
C ARG A 170 6.51 -56.01 19.08
N GLY A 171 7.67 -56.36 18.52
CA GLY A 171 8.84 -57.05 19.05
C GLY A 171 9.99 -57.02 18.03
N MET A 172 11.18 -57.26 18.57
CA MET A 172 12.51 -57.23 17.94
C MET A 172 12.70 -58.25 16.80
N GLY A 173 13.67 -57.98 15.92
CA GLY A 173 14.61 -59.02 15.44
C GLY A 173 14.68 -59.27 13.94
N VAL A 174 15.72 -58.70 13.32
CA VAL A 174 16.42 -59.05 12.04
C VAL A 174 16.65 -60.59 11.91
N PRO A 175 16.92 -61.22 10.73
CA PRO A 175 17.47 -60.64 9.49
C PRO A 175 16.97 -61.21 8.13
N ALA A 176 17.41 -60.60 7.02
CA ALA A 176 17.42 -61.19 5.67
C ALA A 176 18.59 -62.22 5.52
N PRO A 177 18.82 -62.98 4.41
CA PRO A 177 18.20 -62.99 3.07
C PRO A 177 17.99 -64.41 2.45
N ILE A 178 17.74 -64.45 1.11
CA ILE A 178 17.94 -65.52 0.10
C ILE A 178 16.64 -66.10 -0.51
N GLY A 179 16.44 -65.82 -1.81
CA GLY A 179 15.48 -66.49 -2.69
C GLY A 179 15.16 -65.68 -3.96
N MET A 180 15.81 -66.01 -5.08
CA MET A 180 15.58 -65.50 -6.46
C MET A 180 14.24 -66.07 -7.05
N PRO A 181 13.80 -65.84 -8.33
CA PRO A 181 14.27 -64.97 -9.41
C PRO A 181 13.17 -64.16 -10.16
N SER A 182 13.63 -63.29 -11.07
CA SER A 182 12.99 -62.65 -12.24
C SER A 182 11.55 -63.02 -12.65
N THR A 183 10.70 -61.99 -12.87
CA THR A 183 10.05 -61.62 -14.15
C THR A 183 8.94 -60.59 -13.93
N GLY A 184 8.99 -59.46 -14.65
CA GLY A 184 7.87 -58.51 -14.73
C GLY A 184 8.31 -57.08 -15.02
N PRO A 185 8.15 -56.58 -16.26
CA PRO A 185 8.27 -55.16 -16.54
C PRO A 185 6.93 -54.43 -16.30
N ALA A 186 7.03 -53.11 -16.18
CA ALA A 186 5.97 -52.09 -16.18
C ALA A 186 5.41 -51.66 -14.81
N ALA A 187 6.23 -50.92 -14.06
CA ALA A 187 5.71 -49.82 -13.26
C ALA A 187 5.25 -48.71 -14.22
N GLY A 188 3.94 -48.47 -14.26
CA GLY A 188 3.36 -47.31 -14.94
C GLY A 188 3.83 -46.03 -14.25
N PHE A 189 4.55 -45.20 -15.00
CA PHE A 189 4.75 -43.80 -14.66
C PHE A 189 3.39 -43.08 -14.71
N PRO A 190 3.06 -42.19 -13.75
CA PRO A 190 1.95 -41.27 -13.95
C PRO A 190 2.29 -40.41 -15.16
N GLN A 191 1.47 -40.54 -16.20
CA GLN A 191 1.58 -39.78 -17.44
C GLN A 191 1.47 -38.29 -17.11
N GLY A 192 2.41 -37.53 -17.68
CA GLY A 192 2.42 -36.08 -17.61
C GLY A 192 1.09 -35.51 -18.12
N ALA A 193 0.66 -34.43 -17.46
CA ALA A 193 -0.34 -33.53 -18.01
C ALA A 193 0.13 -33.07 -19.40
N GLU A 194 -0.74 -33.22 -20.39
CA GLU A 194 -0.50 -32.86 -21.78
C GLU A 194 -0.08 -31.39 -21.89
N PRO A 195 0.87 -31.03 -22.77
CA PRO A 195 1.19 -29.64 -23.03
C PRO A 195 -0.02 -28.98 -23.71
N GLN A 196 -0.60 -27.97 -23.05
CA GLN A 196 -1.68 -27.16 -23.61
C GLN A 196 -1.26 -26.69 -25.01
N SER A 197 -2.06 -27.01 -26.03
CA SER A 197 -1.70 -26.65 -27.40
C SER A 197 -1.59 -25.14 -27.52
N SER A 198 -0.63 -24.63 -28.30
CA SER A 198 -0.40 -23.18 -28.46
C SER A 198 -1.65 -22.41 -28.92
N GLU A 199 -2.63 -23.11 -29.51
CA GLU A 199 -3.94 -22.59 -29.87
C GLU A 199 -4.85 -22.35 -28.63
N GLN A 200 -4.80 -23.23 -27.63
CA GLN A 200 -5.50 -23.06 -26.35
C GLN A 200 -4.89 -21.90 -25.54
N GLU A 201 -3.58 -21.75 -25.55
CA GLU A 201 -2.89 -20.62 -24.91
C GLU A 201 -3.23 -19.29 -25.57
N LEU A 202 -3.22 -19.24 -26.92
CA LEU A 202 -3.62 -18.04 -27.67
C LEU A 202 -5.08 -17.65 -27.40
N ALA A 203 -5.99 -18.64 -27.31
CA ALA A 203 -7.38 -18.40 -26.98
C ALA A 203 -7.53 -17.85 -25.54
N ALA A 204 -6.79 -18.41 -24.58
CA ALA A 204 -6.79 -17.93 -23.19
C ALA A 204 -6.25 -16.50 -23.06
N LEU A 205 -5.16 -16.17 -23.76
CA LEU A 205 -4.57 -14.82 -23.75
C LEU A 205 -5.49 -13.78 -24.38
N LYS A 206 -6.20 -14.13 -25.47
CA LYS A 206 -7.19 -13.23 -26.08
C LYS A 206 -8.38 -12.97 -25.14
N GLN A 207 -8.87 -14.01 -24.47
CA GLN A 207 -9.93 -13.86 -23.46
C GLN A 207 -9.47 -13.02 -22.26
N GLN A 208 -8.21 -13.20 -21.82
CA GLN A 208 -7.62 -12.37 -20.77
C GLN A 208 -7.50 -10.91 -21.18
N ALA A 209 -7.08 -10.63 -22.43
CA ALA A 209 -7.00 -9.27 -22.96
C ALA A 209 -8.36 -8.57 -22.99
N GLU A 210 -9.41 -9.27 -23.45
CA GLU A 210 -10.78 -8.74 -23.49
C GLU A 210 -11.32 -8.42 -22.08
N MET A 211 -11.05 -9.29 -21.10
CA MET A 211 -11.42 -9.04 -19.70
C MET A 211 -10.70 -7.81 -19.12
N LEU A 212 -9.43 -7.60 -19.45
CA LEU A 212 -8.67 -6.43 -19.03
C LEU A 212 -9.21 -5.14 -19.67
N GLU A 213 -9.63 -5.19 -20.94
CA GLU A 213 -10.27 -4.05 -21.59
C GLU A 213 -11.58 -3.65 -20.90
N GLN A 214 -12.40 -4.63 -20.50
CA GLN A 214 -13.61 -4.38 -19.72
C GLN A 214 -13.30 -3.75 -18.36
N GLN A 215 -12.28 -4.25 -17.64
CA GLN A 215 -11.83 -3.64 -16.38
C GLN A 215 -11.36 -2.20 -16.56
N LYS A 216 -10.60 -1.92 -17.62
CA LYS A 216 -10.14 -0.57 -17.96
C LYS A 216 -11.33 0.38 -18.18
N GLN A 217 -12.33 -0.06 -18.93
CA GLN A 217 -13.54 0.73 -19.17
C GLN A 217 -14.28 1.04 -17.87
N GLN A 218 -14.43 0.05 -16.98
CA GLN A 218 -15.07 0.24 -15.67
C GLN A 218 -14.31 1.24 -14.79
N LEU A 219 -12.96 1.17 -14.76
CA LEU A 219 -12.14 2.12 -14.03
C LEU A 219 -12.30 3.55 -14.57
N ASN A 220 -12.31 3.72 -15.90
CA ASN A 220 -12.50 5.03 -16.52
C ASN A 220 -13.87 5.63 -16.18
N GLN A 221 -14.93 4.83 -16.18
CA GLN A 221 -16.26 5.29 -15.75
C GLN A 221 -16.24 5.80 -14.31
N ARG A 222 -15.56 5.08 -13.41
CA ARG A 222 -15.42 5.47 -12.00
C ARG A 222 -14.58 6.74 -11.84
N ILE A 223 -13.54 6.91 -12.64
CA ILE A 223 -12.75 8.15 -12.68
C ILE A 223 -13.64 9.32 -13.05
N THR A 224 -14.43 9.21 -14.13
CA THR A 224 -15.34 10.28 -14.57
C THR A 224 -16.41 10.60 -13.51
N GLN A 225 -16.95 9.60 -12.81
CA GLN A 225 -17.88 9.82 -11.70
C GLN A 225 -17.25 10.55 -10.51
N LEU A 226 -15.97 10.28 -10.24
CA LEU A 226 -15.24 10.97 -9.16
C LEU A 226 -14.80 12.39 -9.59
N GLU A 227 -14.54 12.59 -10.88
CA GLU A 227 -14.21 13.90 -11.45
C GLU A 227 -15.42 14.83 -11.58
N SER A 228 -16.61 14.32 -11.88
CA SER A 228 -17.83 15.13 -11.92
C SER A 228 -18.20 15.75 -10.55
N GLY A 229 -17.68 15.18 -9.46
CA GLY A 229 -17.75 15.75 -8.10
C GLY A 229 -16.63 16.73 -7.74
N ARG A 230 -15.61 16.92 -8.59
CA ARG A 230 -14.53 17.89 -8.37
C ARG A 230 -15.00 19.28 -8.77
N LYS A 231 -15.19 20.14 -7.76
CA LYS A 231 -15.57 21.54 -7.95
C LYS A 231 -14.38 22.32 -8.51
N ALA A 232 -14.58 23.03 -9.62
CA ALA A 232 -13.62 24.03 -10.07
C ALA A 232 -13.54 25.17 -9.04
N VAL A 233 -12.34 25.69 -8.79
CA VAL A 233 -12.09 26.79 -7.85
C VAL A 233 -11.25 27.85 -8.53
N ALA A 234 -11.56 29.12 -8.27
CA ALA A 234 -10.77 30.23 -8.76
C ALA A 234 -9.46 30.36 -7.96
N VAL A 235 -8.35 30.54 -8.65
CA VAL A 235 -7.01 30.78 -8.08
C VAL A 235 -6.49 32.10 -8.63
N VAL A 236 -5.81 32.85 -7.77
CA VAL A 236 -5.28 34.18 -8.11
C VAL A 236 -3.77 34.09 -8.29
N ASP A 237 -3.30 34.60 -9.42
CA ASP A 237 -1.89 34.85 -9.71
C ASP A 237 -1.45 36.14 -9.01
N SER A 238 -0.58 35.99 -8.01
CA SER A 238 -0.11 37.11 -7.18
C SER A 238 0.80 38.07 -7.94
N GLU A 239 1.42 37.67 -9.05
CA GLU A 239 2.29 38.57 -9.83
C GLU A 239 1.47 39.52 -10.73
N LYS A 240 0.32 39.05 -11.21
CA LYS A 240 -0.58 39.85 -12.06
C LYS A 240 -1.69 40.56 -11.29
N CYS A 241 -1.92 40.19 -10.04
CA CYS A 241 -2.99 40.75 -9.22
C CYS A 241 -2.62 42.15 -8.71
N THR A 242 -3.37 43.15 -9.14
CA THR A 242 -3.21 44.55 -8.68
C THR A 242 -4.04 44.89 -7.45
N GLY A 243 -4.83 43.94 -6.91
CA GLY A 243 -5.66 44.20 -5.74
C GLY A 243 -6.91 45.05 -5.99
N CYS A 244 -7.26 45.35 -7.25
CA CYS A 244 -8.34 46.30 -7.60
C CYS A 244 -9.75 45.97 -7.07
N GLY A 245 -9.99 44.77 -6.54
CA GLY A 245 -11.25 44.42 -5.86
C GLY A 245 -12.44 44.05 -6.75
N ILE A 246 -12.34 44.20 -8.07
CA ILE A 246 -13.45 43.92 -9.01
C ILE A 246 -14.00 42.50 -8.84
N CYS A 247 -13.10 41.52 -8.69
CA CYS A 247 -13.47 40.11 -8.52
C CYS A 247 -14.30 39.84 -7.25
N ALA A 248 -14.04 40.57 -6.16
CA ALA A 248 -14.80 40.44 -4.92
C ALA A 248 -16.23 40.97 -5.09
N ASN A 249 -16.40 42.09 -5.80
CA ASN A 249 -17.71 42.70 -6.04
C ASN A 249 -18.61 41.89 -6.97
N VAL A 250 -18.03 41.16 -7.93
CA VAL A 250 -18.81 40.34 -8.89
C VAL A 250 -19.02 38.90 -8.41
N CYS A 251 -18.51 38.53 -7.23
CA CYS A 251 -18.61 37.16 -6.73
C CYS A 251 -20.00 36.90 -6.11
N PRO A 252 -20.85 36.06 -6.70
CA PRO A 252 -22.23 35.86 -6.21
C PRO A 252 -22.29 35.18 -4.83
N VAL A 253 -21.22 34.49 -4.44
CA VAL A 253 -21.12 33.76 -3.17
C VAL A 253 -20.13 34.41 -2.20
N ASN A 254 -19.63 35.61 -2.50
CA ASN A 254 -18.67 36.34 -1.66
C ASN A 254 -17.44 35.50 -1.25
N ALA A 255 -16.97 34.62 -2.14
CA ALA A 255 -15.84 33.74 -1.86
C ALA A 255 -14.46 34.43 -1.93
N ILE A 256 -14.39 35.74 -2.18
CA ILE A 256 -13.12 36.45 -2.42
C ILE A 256 -12.97 37.59 -1.41
N LYS A 257 -11.83 37.64 -0.72
CA LYS A 257 -11.44 38.72 0.19
C LYS A 257 -10.29 39.53 -0.40
N ILE A 258 -10.24 40.83 -0.11
CA ILE A 258 -9.20 41.74 -0.58
C ILE A 258 -8.34 42.17 0.63
N ASN A 259 -7.10 41.69 0.68
CA ASN A 259 -6.11 42.07 1.70
C ASN A 259 -4.83 42.54 0.98
N GLY A 260 -4.93 43.64 0.24
CA GLY A 260 -3.91 44.06 -0.73
C GLY A 260 -3.98 43.27 -2.04
N GLN A 261 -4.06 41.93 -1.96
CA GLN A 261 -4.34 41.06 -3.11
C GLN A 261 -5.65 40.28 -2.91
N ALA A 262 -6.19 39.74 -4.00
CA ALA A 262 -7.39 38.91 -3.96
C ALA A 262 -7.09 37.50 -3.45
N VAL A 263 -7.79 37.08 -2.40
CA VAL A 263 -7.68 35.74 -1.79
C VAL A 263 -9.02 35.04 -1.93
N VAL A 264 -9.04 33.90 -2.63
CA VAL A 264 -10.23 33.08 -2.83
C VAL A 264 -10.32 32.04 -1.71
N GLN A 265 -11.50 31.87 -1.12
CA GLN A 265 -11.86 30.81 -0.18
C GLN A 265 -12.40 29.59 -0.95
N PRO A 266 -11.64 28.50 -1.09
CA PRO A 266 -12.01 27.33 -1.89
C PRO A 266 -13.31 26.65 -1.42
N GLU A 267 -13.55 26.66 -0.11
CA GLU A 267 -14.73 26.08 0.53
C GLU A 267 -16.04 26.78 0.14
N ILE A 268 -15.98 28.09 -0.13
CA ILE A 268 -17.15 28.89 -0.53
C ILE A 268 -17.24 28.97 -2.07
N CYS A 269 -16.10 29.04 -2.76
CA CYS A 269 -16.02 29.26 -4.19
C CYS A 269 -16.84 28.24 -4.98
N THR A 270 -17.77 28.71 -5.82
CA THR A 270 -18.60 27.83 -6.65
C THR A 270 -17.93 27.38 -7.96
N GLY A 271 -16.82 28.00 -8.34
CA GLY A 271 -16.18 27.77 -9.64
C GLY A 271 -16.92 28.40 -10.82
N CYS A 272 -17.87 29.31 -10.59
CA CYS A 272 -18.71 29.90 -11.64
C CYS A 272 -17.97 30.73 -12.69
N GLY A 273 -16.72 31.13 -12.44
CA GLY A 273 -15.87 31.81 -13.43
C GLY A 273 -16.16 33.30 -13.69
N VAL A 274 -17.13 33.91 -13.00
CA VAL A 274 -17.46 35.34 -13.18
C VAL A 274 -16.28 36.27 -12.87
N CYS A 275 -15.47 35.92 -11.87
CA CYS A 275 -14.28 36.68 -11.52
C CYS A 275 -13.17 36.62 -12.58
N VAL A 276 -13.08 35.52 -13.35
CA VAL A 276 -12.09 35.36 -14.42
C VAL A 276 -12.41 36.31 -15.57
N SER A 277 -13.66 36.35 -16.01
CA SER A 277 -14.08 37.20 -17.14
C SER A 277 -14.06 38.70 -16.84
N LYS A 278 -14.06 39.09 -15.57
CA LYS A 278 -14.06 40.49 -15.11
C LYS A 278 -12.69 40.97 -14.61
N CYS A 279 -11.67 40.11 -14.59
CA CYS A 279 -10.34 40.51 -14.16
C CYS A 279 -9.62 41.28 -15.27
N PRO A 280 -9.31 42.59 -15.10
CA PRO A 280 -8.67 43.39 -16.15
C PRO A 280 -7.23 42.96 -16.45
N THR A 281 -6.56 42.33 -15.48
CA THR A 281 -5.17 41.84 -15.63
C THR A 281 -5.10 40.34 -15.92
N ASN A 282 -6.24 39.66 -16.11
CA ASN A 282 -6.32 38.20 -16.27
C ASN A 282 -5.57 37.43 -15.17
N ALA A 283 -5.53 37.98 -13.95
CA ALA A 283 -4.83 37.40 -12.80
C ALA A 283 -5.60 36.26 -12.13
N ILE A 284 -6.77 35.84 -12.62
CA ILE A 284 -7.61 34.82 -11.99
C ILE A 284 -7.83 33.67 -12.98
N LEU A 285 -7.60 32.44 -12.54
CA LEU A 285 -7.76 31.23 -13.33
C LEU A 285 -8.67 30.24 -12.61
N LEU A 286 -9.45 29.45 -13.35
CA LEU A 286 -10.18 28.31 -12.78
C LEU A 286 -9.28 27.07 -12.83
N THR A 287 -9.10 26.44 -11.68
CA THR A 287 -8.41 25.14 -11.58
C THR A 287 -9.30 24.12 -10.91
N GLN A 288 -9.05 22.83 -11.15
CA GLN A 288 -9.71 21.77 -10.41
C GLN A 288 -9.06 21.70 -9.02
N ALA A 289 -9.82 22.02 -7.97
CA ALA A 289 -9.31 21.86 -6.62
C ALA A 289 -9.24 20.36 -6.29
N ASN A 290 -8.02 19.83 -6.17
CA ASN A 290 -7.83 18.56 -5.47
C ASN A 290 -8.25 18.77 -4.02
N LYS A 291 -9.34 18.10 -3.60
CA LYS A 291 -9.65 17.88 -2.18
C LYS A 291 -8.39 17.26 -1.55
N ARG A 292 -7.64 18.07 -0.80
CA ARG A 292 -6.59 17.57 0.09
C ARG A 292 -7.22 16.94 1.31
#